data_AF-A0A9E0SPX5-F1
#
_entry.id   AF-A0A9E0SPX5-F1
#
_cell.length_a   1.000
_cell.length_b   1.000
_cell.length_c   1.000
_cell.angle_alpha   90.00
_cell.angle_beta   90.00
_cell.angle_gamma   90.00
#
_symmetry.space_group_name_H-M   'P 1'
#
loop_
_entity.id
_entity.type
_entity.pdbx_description
1 polymer ?
#
loop_
_entity_poly.entity_id
_entity_poly.type
_entity_poly.pdbx_seq_one_letter_code
_entity_poly.pdbx_strand_id
1 'polypeptide(L)'
;MSPARARRRARDGAALLAVLALAGCAAVRDAPRLAYQCPNGLSFEARLYEDMAMLDGQRGHVVLERLPHQHADELLYRDPTLIADFGLGVDRRLVRLTYTNIPEPVTCTRVAPADDQPHAPVRAAPRPGPRNPPPYDPNAPVETNIRTGEGPIGPG
;
A
#
# COMPACT_ATOMS: atom_id res chain seq x y z
N MET A 1 10.36 -56.82 25.42
CA MET A 1 10.67 -55.64 24.59
C MET A 1 9.49 -55.31 23.69
N SER A 2 8.80 -54.18 23.89
CA SER A 2 7.59 -53.81 23.14
C SER A 2 7.85 -52.66 22.13
N PRO A 3 7.45 -52.78 20.84
CA PRO A 3 7.79 -51.83 19.78
C PRO A 3 6.93 -50.55 19.73
N ALA A 4 6.04 -50.33 20.71
CA ALA A 4 5.01 -49.29 20.65
C ALA A 4 5.49 -47.85 20.96
N ARG A 5 6.70 -47.67 21.53
CA ARG A 5 7.16 -46.34 22.00
C ARG A 5 7.87 -45.50 20.93
N ALA A 6 8.30 -46.08 19.81
CA ALA A 6 9.05 -45.37 18.78
C ALA A 6 8.20 -44.46 17.88
N ARG A 7 6.87 -44.71 17.78
CA ARG A 7 5.99 -43.98 16.85
C ARG A 7 5.39 -42.68 17.40
N ARG A 8 5.49 -42.41 18.72
CA ARG A 8 4.93 -41.19 19.32
C ARG A 8 5.84 -39.96 19.18
N ARG A 9 7.17 -40.13 19.21
CA ARG A 9 8.12 -39.01 19.11
C ARG A 9 8.18 -38.32 17.74
N ALA A 10 7.73 -38.98 16.68
CA ALA A 10 7.76 -38.42 15.33
C ALA A 10 6.56 -37.49 15.02
N ARG A 11 5.50 -37.51 15.84
CA ARG A 11 4.32 -36.66 15.62
C ARG A 11 4.45 -35.26 16.22
N ASP A 12 5.23 -35.11 17.29
CA ASP A 12 5.34 -33.83 17.99
C ASP A 12 6.27 -32.82 17.28
N GLY A 13 7.24 -33.29 16.50
CA GLY A 13 8.15 -32.40 15.76
C GLY A 13 7.53 -31.76 14.50
N ALA A 14 6.56 -32.41 13.88
CA ALA A 14 5.91 -31.92 12.67
C ALA A 14 4.88 -30.82 12.94
N ALA A 15 4.28 -30.81 14.13
CA ALA A 15 3.26 -29.83 14.49
C ALA A 15 3.85 -28.43 14.75
N LEU A 16 5.06 -28.33 15.31
CA LEU A 16 5.70 -27.04 15.60
C LEU A 16 6.19 -26.31 14.35
N LEU A 17 6.65 -27.02 13.32
CA LEU A 17 7.09 -26.42 12.06
C LEU A 17 5.92 -25.83 11.25
N ALA A 18 4.74 -26.43 11.36
CA ALA A 18 3.55 -25.92 10.66
C ALA A 18 3.12 -24.55 11.20
N VAL A 19 3.19 -24.31 12.51
CA VAL A 19 2.73 -23.04 13.12
C VAL A 19 3.61 -21.85 12.70
N LEU A 20 4.92 -22.05 12.48
CA LEU A 20 5.81 -21.00 11.99
C LEU A 20 5.58 -20.65 10.51
N ALA A 21 5.14 -21.61 9.69
CA ALA A 21 4.83 -21.36 8.28
C ALA A 21 3.52 -20.57 8.08
N LEU A 22 2.54 -20.74 8.97
CA LEU A 22 1.24 -20.05 8.89
C LEU A 22 1.29 -18.57 9.33
N ALA A 23 2.33 -18.13 10.04
CA ALA A 23 2.50 -16.72 10.41
C ALA A 23 2.92 -15.82 9.23
N GLY A 24 3.35 -16.39 8.09
CA GLY A 24 3.84 -15.65 6.93
C GLY A 24 2.77 -15.11 5.97
N CYS A 25 1.52 -15.60 6.05
CA CYS A 25 0.51 -15.33 5.02
C CYS A 25 -0.47 -14.20 5.32
N ALA A 26 -0.47 -13.63 6.54
CA ALA A 26 -1.43 -12.58 6.94
C ALA A 26 -0.84 -11.15 6.92
N ALA A 27 0.44 -10.99 6.61
CA ALA A 27 1.12 -9.69 6.68
C ALA A 27 1.23 -8.99 5.31
N VAL A 28 0.28 -9.21 4.40
CA VAL A 28 0.09 -8.33 3.24
C VAL A 28 -0.50 -7.02 3.76
N ARG A 29 0.37 -6.21 4.39
CA ARG A 29 0.03 -4.92 4.96
C ARG A 29 0.07 -3.89 3.84
N ASP A 30 -1.04 -3.18 3.72
CA ASP A 30 -1.12 -1.99 2.89
C ASP A 30 -0.04 -0.98 3.31
N ALA A 31 0.35 -0.10 2.39
CA ALA A 31 1.38 0.90 2.65
C ALA A 31 0.96 1.81 3.82
N PRO A 32 1.89 2.18 4.73
CA PRO A 32 1.57 3.06 5.84
C PRO A 32 1.14 4.44 5.32
N ARG A 33 0.13 5.03 5.97
CA ARG A 33 -0.30 6.40 5.70
C ARG A 33 0.67 7.37 6.35
N LEU A 34 1.29 8.23 5.53
CA LEU A 34 2.30 9.20 5.95
C LEU A 34 1.71 10.61 5.86
N ALA A 35 1.48 11.27 6.99
CA ALA A 35 0.98 12.65 7.01
C ALA A 35 2.13 13.66 6.86
N TYR A 36 1.94 14.69 6.03
CA TYR A 36 2.90 15.75 5.75
C TYR A 36 2.29 17.13 5.99
N GLN A 37 3.07 18.01 6.60
CA GLN A 37 2.76 19.43 6.76
C GLN A 37 3.70 20.24 5.86
N CYS A 38 3.11 21.08 5.02
CA CYS A 38 3.78 21.97 4.10
C CYS A 38 3.69 23.43 4.61
N PRO A 39 4.46 24.36 4.01
CA PRO A 39 4.31 25.79 4.23
C PRO A 39 2.87 26.27 4.00
N ASN A 40 2.52 27.42 4.59
CA ASN A 40 1.21 28.07 4.45
C ASN A 40 0.01 27.22 4.93
N GLY A 41 0.23 26.28 5.86
CA GLY A 41 -0.85 25.47 6.44
C GLY A 41 -1.38 24.36 5.54
N LEU A 42 -0.75 24.12 4.40
CA LEU A 42 -1.12 23.01 3.50
C LEU A 42 -0.70 21.68 4.12
N SER A 43 -1.55 20.66 3.94
CA SER A 43 -1.30 19.30 4.41
C SER A 43 -1.80 18.27 3.41
N PHE A 44 -1.14 17.11 3.41
CA PHE A 44 -1.55 15.95 2.63
C PHE A 44 -1.04 14.67 3.29
N GLU A 45 -1.58 13.55 2.84
CA GLU A 45 -1.17 12.21 3.23
C GLU A 45 -0.63 11.47 2.02
N ALA A 46 0.39 10.65 2.23
CA ALA A 46 1.00 9.85 1.20
C ALA A 46 0.99 8.36 1.56
N ARG A 47 0.82 7.52 0.55
CA ARG A 47 1.10 6.08 0.62
C ARG A 47 2.10 5.75 -0.47
N LEU A 48 3.25 5.21 -0.07
CA LEU A 48 4.35 4.92 -0.99
C LEU A 48 4.39 3.42 -1.27
N TYR A 49 4.21 3.09 -2.55
CA TYR A 49 4.45 1.75 -3.08
C TYR A 49 5.75 1.74 -3.89
N GLU A 50 6.27 0.56 -4.17
CA GLU A 50 7.51 0.40 -4.95
C GLU A 50 7.38 1.00 -6.36
N ASP A 51 6.19 0.92 -6.96
CA ASP A 51 5.91 1.34 -8.34
C ASP A 51 5.14 2.66 -8.47
N MET A 52 4.48 3.10 -7.40
CA MET A 52 3.72 4.35 -7.41
C MET A 52 3.58 4.98 -6.03
N ALA A 53 3.19 6.25 -5.97
CA ALA A 53 2.81 6.93 -4.75
C ALA A 53 1.39 7.49 -4.89
N MET A 54 0.56 7.29 -3.89
CA MET A 54 -0.75 7.94 -3.80
C MET A 54 -0.65 9.12 -2.86
N LEU A 55 -1.05 10.30 -3.31
CA LEU A 55 -1.17 11.51 -2.51
C LEU A 55 -2.64 11.88 -2.35
N ASP A 56 -3.04 12.19 -1.14
CA ASP A 56 -4.39 12.63 -0.79
C ASP A 56 -4.28 13.89 0.07
N GLY A 57 -4.72 15.02 -0.44
CA GLY A 57 -4.62 16.29 0.28
C GLY A 57 -5.68 17.29 -0.14
N GLN A 58 -5.54 18.52 0.34
CA GLN A 58 -6.51 19.59 0.10
C GLN A 58 -6.70 19.92 -1.39
N ARG A 59 -5.73 19.56 -2.23
CA ARG A 59 -5.77 19.75 -3.69
C ARG A 59 -6.37 18.57 -4.46
N GLY A 60 -6.79 17.50 -3.77
CA GLY A 60 -7.36 16.30 -4.34
C GLY A 60 -6.46 15.07 -4.21
N HIS A 61 -6.87 14.01 -4.90
CA HIS A 61 -6.18 12.73 -4.97
C HIS A 61 -5.34 12.62 -6.25
N VAL A 62 -4.08 12.23 -6.11
CA VAL A 62 -3.13 12.08 -7.22
C VAL A 62 -2.38 10.76 -7.08
N VAL A 63 -2.17 10.08 -8.20
CA VAL A 63 -1.32 8.89 -8.29
C VAL A 63 -0.10 9.25 -9.12
N LEU A 64 1.08 9.05 -8.55
CA LEU A 64 2.36 9.34 -9.15
C LEU A 64 3.09 8.03 -9.48
N GLU A 65 3.64 7.92 -10.68
CA GLU A 65 4.45 6.77 -11.09
C GLU A 65 5.87 6.87 -10.54
N ARG A 66 6.47 5.74 -10.16
CA ARG A 66 7.87 5.69 -9.72
C ARG A 66 8.80 6.00 -10.88
N LEU A 67 9.75 6.92 -10.67
CA LEU A 67 10.82 7.19 -11.62
C LEU A 67 11.97 6.18 -11.50
N PRO A 68 12.73 5.94 -12.58
CA PRO A 68 13.99 5.21 -12.49
C PRO A 68 14.91 5.86 -11.48
N HIS A 69 15.40 5.07 -10.53
CA HIS A 69 16.28 5.53 -9.46
C HIS A 69 17.71 5.02 -9.65
N GLN A 70 18.69 5.83 -9.31
CA GLN A 70 20.10 5.43 -9.35
C GLN A 70 20.52 4.73 -8.06
N HIS A 71 19.83 5.01 -6.95
CA HIS A 71 20.08 4.43 -5.65
C HIS A 71 18.82 3.76 -5.10
N ALA A 72 18.99 2.64 -4.37
CA ALA A 72 17.86 1.89 -3.80
C ALA A 72 16.97 2.71 -2.84
N ASP A 73 17.54 3.77 -2.26
CA ASP A 73 16.88 4.63 -1.29
C ASP A 73 16.15 5.84 -1.90
N GLU A 74 16.29 6.07 -3.20
CA GLU A 74 15.77 7.25 -3.88
C GLU A 74 14.28 7.07 -4.21
N LEU A 75 13.41 7.81 -3.53
CA LEU A 75 11.95 7.68 -3.61
C LEU A 75 11.36 8.81 -4.48
N LEU A 76 11.69 8.82 -5.78
CA LEU A 76 11.16 9.80 -6.74
C LEU A 76 9.92 9.27 -7.46
N TYR A 77 8.85 10.06 -7.45
CA TYR A 77 7.61 9.77 -8.16
C TYR A 77 7.14 10.98 -8.95
N ARG A 78 6.42 10.78 -10.06
CA ARG A 78 5.90 11.88 -10.87
C ARG A 78 4.58 11.60 -11.57
N ASP A 79 3.97 12.69 -12.00
CA ASP A 79 2.98 12.72 -13.07
C ASP A 79 3.33 13.89 -14.05
N PRO A 80 2.43 14.29 -14.96
CA PRO A 80 2.66 15.46 -15.83
C PRO A 80 2.71 16.81 -15.11
N THR A 81 2.25 16.92 -13.87
CA THR A 81 2.04 18.17 -13.13
C THR A 81 2.94 18.35 -11.91
N LEU A 82 3.46 17.24 -11.37
CA LEU A 82 4.15 17.19 -10.08
C LEU A 82 5.25 16.12 -10.10
N ILE A 83 6.40 16.47 -9.52
CA ILE A 83 7.44 15.53 -9.11
C ILE A 83 7.53 15.57 -7.58
N ALA A 84 7.48 14.41 -6.95
CA ALA A 84 7.60 14.24 -5.50
C ALA A 84 8.82 13.39 -5.16
N ASP A 85 9.73 13.97 -4.37
CA ASP A 85 10.97 13.34 -3.92
C ASP A 85 10.91 13.14 -2.40
N PHE A 86 10.72 11.88 -1.99
CA PHE A 86 10.47 11.49 -0.61
C PHE A 86 11.72 11.01 0.11
N GLY A 87 11.69 11.08 1.45
CA GLY A 87 12.74 10.51 2.28
C GLY A 87 14.00 11.38 2.32
N LEU A 88 13.85 12.67 2.10
CA LEU A 88 14.92 13.66 2.14
C LEU A 88 15.28 14.06 3.59
N GLY A 89 16.46 14.66 3.74
CA GLY A 89 17.01 15.09 5.03
C GLY A 89 17.63 13.95 5.85
N VAL A 90 18.28 14.30 6.96
CA VAL A 90 19.00 13.34 7.83
C VAL A 90 18.06 12.26 8.37
N ASP A 91 16.86 12.66 8.80
CA ASP A 91 15.87 11.74 9.36
C ASP A 91 15.01 11.05 8.29
N ARG A 92 15.25 11.34 7.00
CA ARG A 92 14.42 10.85 5.88
C ARG A 92 12.94 11.13 6.06
N ARG A 93 12.61 12.34 6.53
CA ARG A 93 11.23 12.79 6.85
C ARG A 93 10.73 13.89 5.92
N LEU A 94 11.60 14.45 5.10
CA LEU A 94 11.23 15.53 4.21
C LEU A 94 10.73 14.96 2.89
N VAL A 95 9.84 15.72 2.26
CA VAL A 95 9.44 15.52 0.88
C VAL A 95 9.57 16.85 0.15
N ARG A 96 10.12 16.82 -1.06
CA ARG A 96 10.19 17.97 -1.95
C ARG A 96 9.21 17.78 -3.10
N LEU A 97 8.29 18.72 -3.24
CA LEU A 97 7.27 18.76 -4.29
C LEU A 97 7.64 19.84 -5.31
N THR A 98 7.89 19.43 -6.55
CA THR A 98 8.19 20.34 -7.67
C THR A 98 7.02 20.30 -8.64
N TYR A 99 6.26 21.39 -8.70
CA TYR A 99 5.13 21.53 -9.61
C TYR A 99 5.57 22.11 -10.96
N THR A 100 4.93 21.73 -12.06
CA THR A 100 5.29 22.25 -13.38
C THR A 100 4.90 23.71 -13.60
N ASN A 101 3.92 24.22 -12.84
CA ASN A 101 3.41 25.58 -12.92
C ASN A 101 3.91 26.51 -11.82
N ILE A 102 4.76 26.03 -10.89
CA ILE A 102 5.32 26.82 -9.79
C ILE A 102 6.84 26.60 -9.79
N PRO A 103 7.65 27.66 -9.98
CA PRO A 103 9.10 27.51 -10.12
C PRO A 103 9.79 27.11 -8.81
N GLU A 104 9.23 27.49 -7.66
CA GLU A 104 9.83 27.19 -6.36
C GLU A 104 9.32 25.85 -5.81
N PRO A 105 10.22 24.91 -5.44
CA PRO A 105 9.83 23.63 -4.88
C PRO A 105 9.30 23.81 -3.45
N VAL A 106 8.24 23.08 -3.13
CA VAL A 106 7.64 23.08 -1.79
C VAL A 106 8.22 21.94 -0.97
N THR A 107 8.86 22.25 0.15
CA THR A 107 9.38 21.24 1.08
C THR A 107 8.40 21.03 2.22
N CYS A 108 7.94 19.79 2.41
CA CYS A 108 7.02 19.42 3.47
C CYS A 108 7.68 18.44 4.44
N THR A 109 7.23 18.47 5.69
CA THR A 109 7.79 17.65 6.77
C THR A 109 6.78 16.62 7.23
N ARG A 110 7.20 15.37 7.38
CA ARG A 110 6.37 14.30 7.92
C ARG A 110 5.97 14.60 9.37
N VAL A 111 4.68 14.58 9.66
CA VAL A 111 4.12 14.74 11.01
C VAL A 111 4.24 13.42 11.78
N ALA A 112 4.41 13.49 13.09
CA ALA A 112 4.40 12.30 13.94
C ALA A 112 3.03 11.60 13.88
N PRO A 113 2.99 10.26 13.81
CA PRO A 113 1.75 9.55 14.09
C PRO A 113 1.34 9.84 15.55
N ALA A 114 0.03 9.90 15.81
CA ALA A 114 -0.51 10.23 17.13
C ALA A 114 -0.14 9.21 18.24
N ASP A 115 0.26 7.99 17.87
CA ASP A 115 0.37 6.84 18.78
C ASP A 115 1.78 6.60 19.36
N ASP A 116 2.58 7.64 19.62
CA ASP A 116 3.92 7.57 20.24
C ASP A 116 4.90 6.56 19.57
N GLN A 117 4.60 6.13 18.34
CA GLN A 117 5.43 5.19 17.61
C GLN A 117 6.71 5.89 17.14
N PRO A 118 7.87 5.24 17.28
CA PRO A 118 9.13 5.77 16.79
C PRO A 118 8.98 6.20 15.33
N HIS A 119 9.53 7.36 14.99
CA HIS A 119 9.56 7.84 13.62
C HIS A 119 10.37 6.88 12.74
N ALA A 120 9.69 5.90 12.15
CA ALA A 120 10.30 5.05 11.15
C ALA A 120 10.70 5.93 9.94
N PRO A 121 11.90 5.70 9.35
CA PRO A 121 12.30 6.38 8.15
C PRO A 121 11.33 6.06 7.01
N VAL A 122 11.15 7.02 6.10
CA VAL A 122 10.25 6.84 4.95
C VAL A 122 10.79 5.74 4.03
N ARG A 123 9.91 4.83 3.63
CA ARG A 123 10.18 3.65 2.79
C ARG A 123 8.97 3.37 1.91
N ALA A 124 9.21 2.82 0.73
CA ALA A 124 8.16 2.25 -0.10
C ALA A 124 7.75 0.88 0.42
N ALA A 125 6.45 0.58 0.39
CA ALA A 125 5.92 -0.74 0.71
C ALA A 125 5.73 -1.57 -0.57
N PRO A 126 5.89 -2.90 -0.50
CA PRO A 126 5.53 -3.77 -1.61
C PRO A 126 4.02 -3.67 -1.87
N ARG A 127 3.63 -3.64 -3.15
CA ARG A 127 2.20 -3.65 -3.47
C ARG A 127 1.63 -5.05 -3.19
N PRO A 128 0.48 -5.15 -2.50
CA PRO A 128 -0.30 -6.39 -2.48
C PRO A 128 -0.55 -6.87 -3.91
N GLY A 129 -0.07 -8.06 -4.25
CA GLY A 129 -0.40 -8.69 -5.54
C GLY A 129 -1.91 -8.89 -5.68
N PRO A 130 -2.42 -9.18 -6.90
CA PRO A 130 -3.82 -9.51 -7.09
C PRO A 130 -4.22 -10.59 -6.08
N ARG A 131 -5.30 -10.36 -5.33
CA ARG A 131 -5.86 -11.43 -4.51
C ARG A 131 -6.18 -12.58 -5.45
N ASN A 132 -5.71 -13.79 -5.14
CA ASN A 132 -6.10 -14.97 -5.89
C ASN A 132 -7.63 -14.98 -5.97
N PRO A 133 -8.22 -15.21 -7.17
CA PRO A 133 -9.65 -15.30 -7.29
C PRO A 133 -10.15 -16.35 -6.29
N PRO A 134 -11.33 -16.13 -5.67
CA PRO A 134 -11.92 -17.17 -4.84
C PRO A 134 -12.01 -18.47 -5.66
N PRO A 135 -11.87 -19.65 -5.02
CA PRO A 135 -12.08 -20.91 -5.70
C PRO A 135 -13.42 -20.88 -6.44
N TYR A 136 -13.45 -21.40 -7.67
CA TYR A 136 -14.68 -21.53 -8.43
C TYR A 136 -15.71 -22.32 -7.61
N ASP A 137 -16.84 -21.69 -7.27
CA ASP A 137 -17.97 -22.33 -6.61
C ASP A 137 -19.10 -22.54 -7.64
N PRO A 138 -19.40 -23.80 -8.04
CA PRO A 138 -20.48 -24.09 -8.98
C PRO A 138 -21.88 -23.77 -8.45
N ASN A 139 -22.02 -23.52 -7.14
CA ASN A 139 -23.29 -23.15 -6.51
C ASN A 139 -23.39 -21.65 -6.18
N ALA A 140 -22.39 -20.85 -6.58
CA ALA A 140 -22.45 -19.42 -6.35
C ALA A 140 -23.66 -18.82 -7.11
N PRO A 141 -24.51 -18.03 -6.43
CA PRO A 141 -25.61 -17.34 -7.09
C PRO A 141 -25.03 -16.38 -8.14
N VAL A 142 -25.52 -16.48 -9.37
CA VAL A 142 -25.13 -15.56 -10.46
C VAL A 142 -25.79 -14.20 -10.21
N GLU A 143 -25.04 -13.25 -9.66
CA GLU A 143 -25.46 -11.85 -9.59
C GLU A 143 -25.43 -11.25 -11.00
N THR A 144 -26.55 -11.33 -11.72
CA THR A 144 -26.70 -10.57 -12.96
C THR A 144 -27.11 -9.15 -12.60
N ASN A 145 -26.31 -8.15 -13.02
CA ASN A 145 -26.65 -6.72 -12.91
C ASN A 145 -27.78 -6.32 -13.88
N ILE A 146 -28.77 -7.18 -14.10
CA ILE A 146 -29.92 -6.91 -14.96
C ILE A 146 -30.96 -6.20 -14.11
N ARG A 147 -31.08 -4.89 -14.26
CA ARG A 147 -32.23 -4.13 -13.75
C ARG A 147 -33.48 -4.57 -14.54
N THR A 148 -34.28 -5.46 -13.96
CA THR A 148 -35.59 -5.82 -14.51
C THR A 148 -36.54 -4.64 -14.35
N GLY A 149 -36.63 -3.76 -15.36
CA GLY A 149 -37.47 -2.56 -15.23
C GLY A 149 -37.66 -1.68 -16.46
N GLU A 150 -37.12 -2.01 -17.64
CA GLU A 150 -37.53 -1.33 -18.89
C GLU A 150 -38.73 -2.07 -19.48
N GLY A 151 -39.92 -1.49 -19.29
CA GLY A 151 -41.17 -1.95 -19.89
C GLY A 151 -41.18 -1.77 -21.42
N PRO A 152 -42.11 -2.43 -22.13
CA PRO A 152 -42.13 -2.44 -23.59
C PRO A 152 -42.45 -1.05 -24.18
N ILE A 153 -41.59 -0.57 -25.09
CA ILE A 153 -41.91 0.53 -26.02
C ILE A 153 -42.92 -0.02 -27.03
N GLY A 154 -44.20 0.37 -26.90
CA GLY A 154 -45.24 0.06 -27.88
C GLY A 154 -45.07 0.88 -29.18
N PRO A 155 -45.55 0.37 -30.33
CA PRO A 155 -45.47 1.10 -31.59
C PRO A 155 -46.52 2.22 -31.65
N GLY A 156 -46.07 3.43 -32.01
CA GLY A 156 -46.92 4.50 -32.50
C GLY A 156 -47.04 4.47 -34.01
#